data_AF-A0A3Q2XJB0-F1
#
_entry.id   AF-A0A3Q2XJB0-F1
#
_cell.length_a   1.000
_cell.length_b   1.000
_cell.length_c   1.000
_cell.angle_alpha   90.00
_cell.angle_beta   90.00
_cell.angle_gamma   90.00
#
_symmetry.space_group_name_H-M   'P 1'
#
loop_
_entity.id
_entity.type
_entity.pdbx_description
1 polymer ?
#
loop_
_entity_poly.entity_id
_entity_poly.type
_entity_poly.pdbx_seq_one_letter_code
_entity_poly.pdbx_strand_id
1 'polypeptide(L)'
;MRKWRNSARSSERERWSNSRKNPTQLTVKQLKQRYLDALQTNNAEEVLWILHIKKLDIDTVLEVDDPSMVLASYKQGYWLPGYKLEKSWAMGLHVCVMYNAVETALVLLEEGAAVNGMPNGKTPLHVACEVSNADCVGLLLAHGAKVNSLSLSGHTPLHYCITKESVTCAKLLILKGAQVSLPSHNNEEDTPLHTAARFGVTELAALYLAHGAPVDLVNSLQETPLMTAAFWAFDTKEQTYSQDHHLVCRILLDHKADVNLQEEDNKTALHKAAWNCDHILMQMLLEAGADARAMDINGCSPIQYLLKVTDVRHTALHENCYQLLLNYNAARIYPPQFHKVLQSCHDYPKVVEIMVNSYEHLKPTRKWRSAIPDDCYKRNKEFYDSLFAVCTNSPRSLLHLTRCAIRGSMAVSRERGTALLPLPSSIKNYLLLTPEGVLY
;
A
#
# COMPACT_ATOMS: atom_id res chain seq x y z
N MET A 1 -70.86 -16.88 -1.60
CA MET A 1 -69.49 -16.55 -1.14
C MET A 1 -68.79 -15.65 -2.16
N ARG A 2 -69.22 -14.38 -2.17
CA ARG A 2 -68.61 -13.26 -2.89
C ARG A 2 -67.49 -12.74 -2.00
N LYS A 3 -66.22 -13.05 -2.26
CA LYS A 3 -65.06 -12.27 -1.75
C LYS A 3 -63.68 -12.68 -2.27
N TRP A 4 -63.52 -13.36 -3.42
CA TRP A 4 -62.18 -13.69 -3.95
C TRP A 4 -62.08 -13.60 -5.49
N ARG A 5 -62.76 -12.63 -6.12
CA ARG A 5 -62.66 -12.39 -7.58
C ARG A 5 -62.46 -10.94 -8.01
N ASN A 6 -62.31 -10.00 -7.08
CA ASN A 6 -62.16 -8.56 -7.40
C ASN A 6 -60.75 -7.99 -7.20
N SER A 7 -59.78 -8.75 -6.68
CA SER A 7 -58.40 -8.25 -6.49
C SER A 7 -57.51 -8.43 -7.72
N ALA A 8 -57.84 -9.37 -8.62
CA ALA A 8 -57.03 -9.65 -9.82
C ALA A 8 -57.38 -8.78 -11.04
N ARG A 9 -58.50 -8.05 -11.01
CA ARG A 9 -58.91 -7.14 -12.11
C ARG A 9 -58.51 -5.68 -11.89
N SER A 10 -58.07 -5.31 -10.69
CA SER A 10 -57.53 -3.98 -10.39
C SER A 10 -56.03 -3.87 -10.70
N SER A 11 -55.26 -4.96 -10.55
CA SER A 11 -53.81 -4.97 -10.80
C SER A 11 -53.42 -4.99 -12.29
N GLU A 12 -54.28 -5.51 -13.18
CA GLU A 12 -54.03 -5.47 -14.63
C GLU A 12 -54.48 -4.16 -15.30
N ARG A 13 -55.43 -3.42 -14.70
CA ARG A 13 -55.82 -2.08 -15.18
C ARG A 13 -54.83 -0.98 -14.80
N GLU A 14 -54.04 -1.17 -13.75
CA GLU A 14 -52.94 -0.25 -13.42
C GLU A 14 -51.67 -0.50 -14.24
N ARG A 15 -51.50 -1.70 -14.83
CA ARG A 15 -50.34 -2.02 -15.69
C ARG A 15 -50.45 -1.48 -17.12
N TRP A 16 -51.64 -1.10 -17.56
CA TRP A 16 -51.91 -0.57 -18.92
C TRP A 16 -52.47 0.85 -18.93
N SER A 17 -52.35 1.58 -17.81
CA SER A 17 -52.78 2.99 -17.68
C SER A 17 -51.62 4.00 -17.67
N ASN A 18 -50.36 3.53 -17.71
CA ASN A 18 -49.19 4.42 -17.83
C ASN A 18 -48.74 4.69 -19.28
N SER A 19 -49.45 4.16 -20.27
CA SER A 19 -49.30 4.56 -21.66
C SER A 19 -50.21 5.77 -21.91
N ARG A 20 -49.58 6.94 -22.12
CA ARG A 20 -50.16 8.26 -22.45
C ARG A 20 -50.44 9.18 -21.25
N LYS A 21 -49.39 9.58 -20.55
CA LYS A 21 -49.38 10.90 -19.89
C LYS A 21 -48.99 11.95 -20.93
N ASN A 22 -49.74 13.06 -20.98
CA ASN A 22 -49.41 14.24 -21.77
C ASN A 22 -47.96 14.70 -21.48
N PRO A 23 -47.16 15.07 -22.50
CA PRO A 23 -45.73 15.37 -22.35
C PRO A 23 -45.40 16.69 -21.61
N THR A 24 -46.37 17.44 -21.10
CA THR A 24 -46.16 18.86 -20.74
C THR A 24 -45.87 19.17 -19.27
N GLN A 25 -45.93 18.23 -18.32
CA GLN A 25 -45.57 18.52 -16.92
C GLN A 25 -44.88 17.32 -16.22
N LEU A 26 -43.69 16.95 -16.69
CA LEU A 26 -42.75 16.20 -15.84
C LEU A 26 -42.47 17.01 -14.58
N THR A 27 -42.60 16.39 -13.41
CA THR A 27 -42.16 17.01 -12.15
C THR A 27 -40.63 17.23 -12.20
N VAL A 28 -40.11 18.25 -11.50
CA VAL A 28 -38.66 18.51 -11.46
C VAL A 28 -37.86 17.26 -11.06
N LYS A 29 -38.39 16.44 -10.14
CA LYS A 29 -37.79 15.18 -9.73
C LYS A 29 -37.71 14.16 -10.87
N GLN A 30 -38.78 13.99 -11.64
CA GLN A 30 -38.80 13.08 -12.78
C GLN A 30 -37.89 13.57 -13.92
N LEU A 31 -37.80 14.89 -14.12
CA LEU A 31 -36.90 15.46 -15.11
C LEU A 31 -35.44 15.25 -14.72
N LYS A 32 -35.08 15.47 -13.44
CA LYS A 32 -33.73 15.17 -12.93
C LYS A 32 -33.37 13.70 -13.08
N GLN A 33 -34.31 12.79 -12.83
CA GLN A 33 -34.07 11.35 -13.03
C GLN A 33 -33.84 11.02 -14.50
N ARG A 34 -34.71 11.50 -15.41
CA ARG A 34 -34.55 11.27 -16.85
C ARG A 34 -33.25 11.86 -17.39
N TYR A 35 -32.85 13.02 -16.88
CA TYR A 35 -31.57 13.64 -17.20
C TYR A 35 -30.40 12.79 -16.71
N LEU A 36 -30.44 12.32 -15.45
CA LEU A 36 -29.42 11.42 -14.91
C LEU A 36 -29.29 10.13 -15.73
N ASP A 37 -30.42 9.49 -16.06
CA ASP A 37 -30.43 8.26 -16.86
C ASP A 37 -29.82 8.50 -18.26
N ALA A 38 -30.11 9.65 -18.88
CA ALA A 38 -29.54 10.04 -20.18
C ALA A 38 -28.02 10.27 -20.10
N LEU A 39 -27.54 10.91 -19.04
CA LEU A 39 -26.11 11.09 -18.78
C LEU A 39 -25.38 9.75 -18.61
N GLN A 40 -25.96 8.82 -17.84
CA GLN A 40 -25.39 7.51 -17.56
C GLN A 40 -25.37 6.59 -18.79
N THR A 41 -26.38 6.71 -19.65
CA THR A 41 -26.52 5.88 -20.87
C THR A 41 -25.86 6.49 -22.10
N ASN A 42 -25.14 7.60 -21.93
CA ASN A 42 -24.46 8.32 -23.00
C ASN A 42 -25.39 8.80 -24.13
N ASN A 43 -26.60 9.24 -23.77
CA ASN A 43 -27.61 9.73 -24.71
C ASN A 43 -27.55 11.26 -24.85
N ALA A 44 -26.64 11.74 -25.70
CA ALA A 44 -26.41 13.17 -25.91
C ALA A 44 -27.64 13.91 -26.47
N GLU A 45 -28.43 13.27 -27.35
CA GLU A 45 -29.64 13.88 -27.93
C GLU A 45 -30.68 14.19 -26.87
N GLU A 46 -30.92 13.24 -25.96
CA GLU A 46 -31.86 13.41 -24.86
C GLU A 46 -31.37 14.47 -23.86
N VAL A 47 -30.07 14.51 -23.57
CA VAL A 47 -29.46 15.56 -22.72
C VAL A 47 -29.67 16.95 -23.32
N LEU A 48 -29.37 17.15 -24.61
CA LEU A 48 -29.61 18.42 -25.30
C LEU A 48 -31.08 18.80 -25.32
N TRP A 49 -31.96 17.84 -25.59
CA TRP A 49 -33.40 18.07 -25.59
C TRP A 49 -33.90 18.57 -24.23
N ILE A 50 -33.40 17.97 -23.13
CA ILE A 50 -33.75 18.39 -21.76
C ILE A 50 -33.22 19.81 -21.46
N LEU A 51 -31.97 20.12 -21.85
CA LEU A 51 -31.36 21.44 -21.61
C LEU A 51 -32.08 22.55 -22.41
N HIS A 52 -32.42 22.31 -23.67
CA HIS A 52 -33.11 23.29 -24.53
C HIS A 52 -34.53 23.65 -24.08
N ILE A 53 -35.22 22.76 -23.36
CA ILE A 53 -36.54 23.04 -22.79
C ILE A 53 -36.46 24.00 -21.57
N LYS A 54 -35.25 24.46 -21.20
CA LYS A 54 -34.91 25.49 -20.20
C LYS A 54 -35.44 25.24 -18.78
N LYS A 55 -35.72 23.99 -18.43
CA LYS A 55 -36.18 23.63 -17.07
C LYS A 55 -35.07 23.12 -16.15
N LEU A 56 -33.86 22.92 -16.66
CA LEU A 56 -32.72 22.44 -15.90
C LEU A 56 -31.47 23.23 -16.28
N ASP A 57 -30.72 23.67 -15.28
CA ASP A 57 -29.41 24.29 -15.48
C ASP A 57 -28.38 23.21 -15.83
N ILE A 58 -27.45 23.50 -16.73
CA ILE A 58 -26.44 22.51 -17.19
C ILE A 58 -25.55 22.03 -16.04
N ASP A 59 -25.28 22.93 -15.09
CA ASP A 59 -24.49 22.67 -13.90
C ASP A 59 -25.34 22.22 -12.70
N THR A 60 -26.56 21.72 -12.96
CA THR A 60 -27.44 21.22 -11.90
C THR A 60 -26.77 20.08 -11.14
N VAL A 61 -26.76 20.21 -9.82
CA VAL A 61 -26.31 19.16 -8.92
C VAL A 61 -27.37 18.05 -8.80
N LEU A 62 -26.97 16.84 -9.15
CA LEU A 62 -27.74 15.60 -9.14
C LEU A 62 -27.33 14.75 -7.95
N GLU A 63 -28.25 13.92 -7.45
CA GLU A 63 -27.95 12.86 -6.49
C GLU A 63 -27.74 11.56 -7.28
N VAL A 64 -26.59 10.92 -7.11
CA VAL A 64 -26.10 9.80 -7.93
C VAL A 64 -25.72 8.66 -7.01
N ASP A 65 -26.07 7.42 -7.38
CA ASP A 65 -25.62 6.24 -6.65
C ASP A 65 -24.11 6.04 -6.89
N ASP A 66 -23.34 6.03 -5.80
CA ASP A 66 -21.87 6.01 -5.81
C ASP A 66 -21.34 5.12 -4.66
N PRO A 67 -21.62 3.81 -4.69
CA PRO A 67 -21.24 2.89 -3.62
C PRO A 67 -19.72 2.76 -3.44
N SER A 68 -18.95 3.12 -4.47
CA SER A 68 -17.48 3.11 -4.47
C SER A 68 -16.85 4.45 -4.08
N MET A 69 -17.68 5.47 -3.81
CA MET A 69 -17.25 6.83 -3.40
C MET A 69 -16.31 7.53 -4.39
N VAL A 70 -16.46 7.23 -5.69
CA VAL A 70 -15.62 7.78 -6.76
C VAL A 70 -15.90 9.27 -6.95
N LEU A 71 -17.15 9.71 -6.81
CA LEU A 71 -17.54 11.11 -7.04
C LEU A 71 -17.25 12.00 -5.83
N ALA A 72 -17.13 11.42 -4.65
CA ALA A 72 -16.99 12.17 -3.42
C ALA A 72 -15.54 12.40 -3.01
N SER A 73 -15.22 13.64 -2.60
CA SER A 73 -14.04 13.95 -1.81
C SER A 73 -14.50 14.67 -0.54
N TYR A 74 -14.06 14.18 0.62
CA TYR A 74 -14.41 14.75 1.91
C TYR A 74 -13.16 15.30 2.59
N LYS A 75 -13.32 16.40 3.32
CA LYS A 75 -12.27 16.89 4.21
C LYS A 75 -12.12 15.93 5.40
N GLN A 76 -10.88 15.66 5.80
CA GLN A 76 -10.58 14.88 7.02
C GLN A 76 -11.38 15.44 8.21
N GLY A 77 -12.06 14.57 8.97
CA GLY A 77 -12.84 14.93 10.17
C GLY A 77 -14.36 15.08 9.98
N TYR A 78 -14.88 14.90 8.77
CA TYR A 78 -16.33 14.77 8.55
C TYR A 78 -16.81 13.35 8.89
N TRP A 79 -17.73 13.23 9.85
CA TRP A 79 -18.37 11.97 10.19
C TRP A 79 -19.66 11.81 9.37
N LEU A 80 -19.64 10.93 8.37
CA LEU A 80 -20.85 10.55 7.64
C LEU A 80 -21.40 9.24 8.21
N PRO A 81 -22.70 9.18 8.56
CA PRO A 81 -23.35 7.91 8.88
C PRO A 81 -23.23 6.94 7.70
N GLY A 82 -22.93 5.66 7.95
CA GLY A 82 -22.60 4.69 6.90
C GLY A 82 -23.63 4.52 5.78
N TYR A 83 -24.92 4.76 6.05
CA TYR A 83 -25.98 4.70 5.03
C TYR A 83 -26.00 5.90 4.07
N LYS A 84 -25.23 6.97 4.34
CA LYS A 84 -25.05 8.11 3.42
C LYS A 84 -23.88 7.92 2.45
N LEU A 85 -23.20 6.76 2.48
CA LEU A 85 -22.05 6.47 1.63
C LEU A 85 -22.43 5.84 0.28
N GLU A 86 -23.70 5.49 0.08
CA GLU A 86 -24.17 4.91 -1.19
C GLU A 86 -24.48 5.96 -2.26
N LYS A 87 -24.50 7.25 -1.90
CA LYS A 87 -24.89 8.33 -2.80
C LYS A 87 -23.99 9.54 -2.68
N SER A 88 -23.72 10.15 -3.83
CA SER A 88 -22.90 11.33 -4.00
C SER A 88 -23.64 12.39 -4.80
N TRP A 89 -23.32 13.66 -4.58
CA TRP A 89 -23.78 14.76 -5.45
C TRP A 89 -22.84 15.10 -6.60
N ALA A 90 -23.31 15.13 -7.83
CA ALA A 90 -22.46 15.39 -9.00
C ALA A 90 -23.16 16.28 -10.00
N MET A 91 -22.36 17.03 -10.78
CA MET A 91 -22.87 17.71 -11.97
C MET A 91 -22.93 16.70 -13.12
N GLY A 92 -23.67 17.03 -14.19
CA GLY A 92 -23.80 16.14 -15.34
C GLY A 92 -22.46 15.69 -15.92
N LEU A 93 -21.47 16.60 -15.95
CA LEU A 93 -20.13 16.29 -16.44
C LEU A 93 -19.40 15.24 -15.60
N HIS A 94 -19.52 15.24 -14.27
CA HIS A 94 -18.95 14.19 -13.42
C HIS A 94 -19.60 12.83 -13.66
N VAL A 95 -20.92 12.81 -13.84
CA VAL A 95 -21.66 11.58 -14.16
C VAL A 95 -21.16 11.02 -15.48
N CYS A 96 -21.07 11.85 -16.53
CA CYS A 96 -20.60 11.37 -17.82
C CYS A 96 -19.19 10.76 -17.74
N VAL A 97 -18.29 11.39 -16.97
CA VAL A 97 -16.92 10.87 -16.78
C VAL A 97 -16.93 9.52 -16.03
N MET A 98 -17.68 9.41 -14.94
CA MET A 98 -17.76 8.19 -14.14
C MET A 98 -18.29 6.99 -14.95
N TYR A 99 -19.27 7.23 -15.83
CA TYR A 99 -19.90 6.19 -16.65
C TYR A 99 -19.29 6.04 -18.05
N ASN A 100 -18.19 6.73 -18.34
CA ASN A 100 -17.55 6.74 -19.67
C ASN A 100 -18.49 7.17 -20.82
N ALA A 101 -19.37 8.13 -20.56
CA ALA A 101 -20.26 8.75 -21.55
C ALA A 101 -19.57 9.91 -22.26
N VAL A 102 -18.56 9.61 -23.08
CA VAL A 102 -17.64 10.59 -23.69
C VAL A 102 -18.36 11.55 -24.63
N GLU A 103 -19.25 11.06 -25.49
CA GLU A 103 -20.01 11.86 -26.45
C GLU A 103 -20.92 12.85 -25.73
N THR A 104 -21.58 12.40 -24.66
CA THR A 104 -22.43 13.28 -23.84
C THR A 104 -21.59 14.29 -23.07
N ALA A 105 -20.41 13.91 -22.55
CA ALA A 105 -19.49 14.84 -21.91
C ALA A 105 -19.01 15.94 -22.88
N LEU A 106 -18.70 15.58 -24.14
CA LEU A 106 -18.30 16.54 -25.18
C LEU A 106 -19.41 17.55 -25.42
N VAL A 107 -20.64 17.07 -25.62
CA VAL A 107 -21.80 17.94 -25.85
C VAL A 107 -22.05 18.87 -24.67
N LEU A 108 -21.93 18.40 -23.42
CA LEU A 108 -22.03 19.27 -22.25
C LEU A 108 -20.96 20.36 -22.24
N LEU A 109 -19.72 20.04 -22.60
CA LEU A 109 -18.62 21.00 -22.66
C LEU A 109 -18.81 22.03 -23.78
N GLU A 110 -19.35 21.63 -24.94
CA GLU A 110 -19.69 22.52 -26.05
C GLU A 110 -20.82 23.48 -25.69
N GLU A 111 -21.81 23.02 -24.91
CA GLU A 111 -22.91 23.85 -24.36
C GLU A 111 -22.49 24.70 -23.15
N GLY A 112 -21.21 24.67 -22.76
CA GLY A 112 -20.65 25.57 -21.74
C GLY A 112 -20.72 25.05 -20.31
N ALA A 113 -20.81 23.73 -20.09
CA ALA A 113 -20.74 23.16 -18.74
C ALA A 113 -19.44 23.55 -18.01
N ALA A 114 -19.52 23.76 -16.70
CA ALA A 114 -18.37 24.16 -15.91
C ALA A 114 -17.35 23.00 -15.74
N VAL A 115 -16.32 22.98 -16.59
CA VAL A 115 -15.25 21.95 -16.61
C VAL A 115 -14.50 21.79 -15.28
N ASN A 116 -14.47 22.83 -14.44
CA ASN A 116 -13.78 22.85 -13.15
C ASN A 116 -14.75 22.86 -11.95
N GLY A 117 -16.03 22.52 -12.15
CA GLY A 117 -17.02 22.44 -11.07
C GLY A 117 -16.66 21.37 -10.03
N MET A 118 -16.91 21.65 -8.75
CA MET A 118 -16.56 20.74 -7.63
C MET A 118 -17.67 20.63 -6.59
N PRO A 119 -18.87 20.14 -6.96
CA PRO A 119 -20.00 20.05 -6.03
C PRO A 119 -19.69 19.17 -4.79
N ASN A 120 -18.89 18.11 -4.97
CA ASN A 120 -18.39 17.25 -3.88
C ASN A 120 -16.88 17.31 -3.72
N GLY A 121 -16.26 18.43 -4.04
CA GLY A 121 -14.83 18.58 -3.82
C GLY A 121 -13.91 17.84 -4.79
N LYS A 122 -14.42 17.18 -5.84
CA LYS A 122 -13.62 16.72 -6.99
C LYS A 122 -14.02 17.47 -8.24
N THR A 123 -13.04 17.85 -9.07
CA THR A 123 -13.33 18.22 -10.47
C THR A 123 -13.60 16.97 -11.30
N PRO A 124 -14.26 17.08 -12.48
CA PRO A 124 -14.38 15.97 -13.42
C PRO A 124 -13.03 15.36 -13.80
N LEU A 125 -11.95 16.16 -13.81
CA LEU A 125 -10.60 15.67 -14.11
C LEU A 125 -10.07 14.71 -13.04
N HIS A 126 -10.35 14.94 -11.75
CA HIS A 126 -9.99 13.98 -10.70
C HIS A 126 -10.73 12.66 -10.89
N VAL A 127 -12.04 12.72 -11.15
CA VAL A 127 -12.88 11.53 -11.39
C VAL A 127 -12.34 10.74 -12.58
N ALA A 128 -12.00 11.40 -13.69
CA ALA A 128 -11.46 10.75 -14.88
C ALA A 128 -10.16 9.98 -14.61
N CYS A 129 -9.31 10.49 -13.70
CA CYS A 129 -8.07 9.84 -13.30
C CYS A 129 -8.34 8.60 -12.44
N GLU A 130 -9.27 8.71 -11.49
CA GLU A 130 -9.64 7.61 -10.58
C GLU A 130 -10.31 6.44 -11.32
N VAL A 131 -11.20 6.74 -12.29
CA VAL A 131 -11.80 5.71 -13.16
C VAL A 131 -10.89 5.30 -14.32
N SER A 132 -9.66 5.81 -14.38
CA SER A 132 -8.66 5.45 -15.40
C SER A 132 -9.09 5.72 -16.86
N ASN A 133 -9.88 6.78 -17.08
CA ASN A 133 -10.43 7.11 -18.40
C ASN A 133 -9.61 8.20 -19.10
N ALA A 134 -8.67 7.78 -19.94
CA ALA A 134 -7.78 8.68 -20.66
C ALA A 134 -8.48 9.56 -21.70
N ASP A 135 -9.57 9.07 -22.32
CA ASP A 135 -10.33 9.84 -23.31
C ASP A 135 -11.02 11.02 -22.64
N CYS A 136 -11.67 10.80 -21.49
CA CYS A 136 -12.22 11.88 -20.68
C CYS A 136 -11.13 12.85 -20.18
N VAL A 137 -9.95 12.36 -19.77
CA VAL A 137 -8.84 13.25 -19.38
C VAL A 137 -8.44 14.15 -20.56
N GLY A 138 -8.25 13.59 -21.76
CA GLY A 138 -7.92 14.35 -22.96
C GLY A 138 -8.97 15.40 -23.31
N LEU A 139 -10.24 15.01 -23.30
CA LEU A 139 -11.38 15.88 -23.55
C LEU A 139 -11.43 17.05 -22.55
N LEU A 140 -11.38 16.76 -21.25
CA LEU A 140 -11.44 17.77 -20.20
C LEU A 140 -10.27 18.77 -20.30
N LEU A 141 -9.06 18.28 -20.57
CA LEU A 141 -7.88 19.13 -20.76
C LEU A 141 -7.97 20.02 -22.00
N ALA A 142 -8.58 19.53 -23.09
CA ALA A 142 -8.84 20.33 -24.28
C ALA A 142 -9.82 21.49 -24.03
N HIS A 143 -10.76 21.30 -23.10
CA HIS A 143 -11.75 22.32 -22.71
C HIS A 143 -11.35 23.13 -21.45
N GLY A 144 -10.07 23.16 -21.09
CA GLY A 144 -9.56 24.07 -20.05
C GLY A 144 -9.67 23.55 -18.61
N ALA A 145 -9.71 22.24 -18.40
CA ALA A 145 -9.56 21.67 -17.07
C ALA A 145 -8.20 22.03 -16.45
N LYS A 146 -8.22 22.45 -15.18
CA LYS A 146 -7.01 22.81 -14.43
C LYS A 146 -6.26 21.56 -14.00
N VAL A 147 -5.14 21.30 -14.68
CA VAL A 147 -4.26 20.13 -14.49
C VAL A 147 -3.82 19.93 -13.03
N ASN A 148 -3.48 20.99 -12.31
CA ASN A 148 -3.00 20.93 -10.92
C ASN A 148 -4.06 21.43 -9.92
N SER A 149 -5.35 21.30 -10.24
CA SER A 149 -6.42 21.62 -9.28
C SER A 149 -6.32 20.70 -8.06
N LEU A 150 -6.72 21.19 -6.89
CA LEU A 150 -6.76 20.40 -5.67
C LEU A 150 -8.21 19.98 -5.40
N SER A 151 -8.40 18.69 -5.09
CA SER A 151 -9.65 18.20 -4.51
C SER A 151 -9.82 18.71 -3.07
N LEU A 152 -11.00 18.52 -2.49
CA LEU A 152 -11.29 18.90 -1.11
C LEU A 152 -10.46 18.10 -0.09
N SER A 153 -10.01 16.89 -0.48
CA SER A 153 -9.05 16.08 0.28
C SER A 153 -7.59 16.45 -0.01
N GLY A 154 -7.34 17.58 -0.69
CA GLY A 154 -6.01 18.10 -0.96
C GLY A 154 -5.23 17.38 -2.06
N HIS A 155 -5.86 16.50 -2.84
CA HIS A 155 -5.16 15.72 -3.86
C HIS A 155 -5.21 16.40 -5.23
N THR A 156 -4.12 16.34 -6.01
CA THR A 156 -4.15 16.70 -7.44
C THR A 156 -4.68 15.54 -8.29
N PRO A 157 -5.03 15.75 -9.58
CA PRO A 157 -5.41 14.66 -10.47
C PRO A 157 -4.38 13.52 -10.56
N LEU A 158 -3.08 13.81 -10.49
CA LEU A 158 -2.03 12.78 -10.49
C LEU A 158 -2.10 11.84 -9.27
N HIS A 159 -2.58 12.32 -8.11
CA HIS A 159 -2.77 11.47 -6.92
C HIS A 159 -3.98 10.54 -7.07
N TYR A 160 -4.89 10.78 -8.02
CA TYR A 160 -5.99 9.85 -8.30
C TYR A 160 -5.63 8.80 -9.35
N CYS A 161 -4.43 8.88 -9.95
CA CYS A 161 -3.88 7.78 -10.72
C CYS A 161 -3.33 6.72 -9.76
N ILE A 162 -4.15 5.71 -9.44
CA ILE A 162 -3.83 4.68 -8.43
C ILE A 162 -3.81 3.25 -8.99
N THR A 163 -3.98 3.09 -10.30
CA THR A 163 -4.02 1.80 -10.98
C THR A 163 -3.09 1.78 -12.20
N LYS A 164 -2.78 0.59 -12.70
CA LYS A 164 -2.01 0.42 -13.94
C LYS A 164 -2.73 1.02 -15.16
N GLU A 165 -4.06 0.95 -15.19
CA GLU A 165 -4.89 1.51 -16.26
C GLU A 165 -4.80 3.04 -16.29
N SER A 166 -4.61 3.68 -15.13
CA SER A 166 -4.50 5.14 -15.01
C SER A 166 -3.16 5.72 -15.52
N VAL A 167 -2.19 4.88 -15.92
CA VAL A 167 -0.89 5.33 -16.46
C VAL A 167 -1.05 6.21 -17.70
N THR A 168 -2.01 5.91 -18.57
CA THR A 168 -2.29 6.73 -19.76
C THR A 168 -2.83 8.11 -19.36
N CYS A 169 -3.68 8.19 -18.32
CA CYS A 169 -4.13 9.45 -17.75
C CYS A 169 -2.96 10.27 -17.20
N ALA A 170 -2.07 9.65 -16.41
CA ALA A 170 -0.89 10.30 -15.87
C ALA A 170 0.04 10.86 -16.96
N LYS A 171 0.26 10.11 -18.05
CA LYS A 171 1.03 10.59 -19.21
C LYS A 171 0.42 11.84 -19.84
N LEU A 172 -0.90 11.85 -20.04
CA LEU A 172 -1.61 13.02 -20.61
C LEU A 172 -1.54 14.23 -19.69
N LEU A 173 -1.71 14.03 -18.39
CA LEU A 173 -1.58 15.08 -17.38
C LEU A 173 -0.17 15.70 -17.40
N ILE A 174 0.88 14.88 -17.38
CA ILE A 174 2.28 15.33 -17.43
C ILE A 174 2.54 16.10 -18.73
N LEU A 175 2.07 15.59 -19.87
CA LEU A 175 2.17 16.29 -21.17
C LEU A 175 1.51 17.68 -21.15
N LYS A 176 0.44 17.85 -20.36
CA LYS A 176 -0.26 19.13 -20.18
C LYS A 176 0.25 19.96 -19.00
N GLY A 177 1.40 19.61 -18.41
CA GLY A 177 2.07 20.41 -17.39
C GLY A 177 1.70 20.05 -15.94
N ALA A 178 1.35 18.79 -15.68
CA ALA A 178 1.15 18.32 -14.32
C ALA A 178 2.46 18.27 -13.54
N GLN A 179 2.42 18.78 -12.31
CA GLN A 179 3.60 18.82 -11.44
C GLN A 179 3.72 17.48 -10.69
N VAL A 180 4.71 16.68 -11.05
CA VAL A 180 4.95 15.34 -10.47
C VAL A 180 5.45 15.36 -9.03
N SER A 181 5.90 16.53 -8.54
CA SER A 181 6.42 16.72 -7.18
C SER A 181 5.50 17.55 -6.28
N LEU A 182 4.29 17.90 -6.74
CA LEU A 182 3.38 18.72 -5.94
C LEU A 182 2.78 17.85 -4.82
N PRO A 183 3.06 18.14 -3.54
CA PRO A 183 2.49 17.37 -2.44
C PRO A 183 1.00 17.63 -2.33
N SER A 184 0.27 16.64 -1.82
CA SER A 184 -1.11 16.83 -1.44
C SER A 184 -1.24 17.85 -0.31
N HIS A 185 -2.33 18.60 -0.27
CA HIS A 185 -2.64 19.58 0.76
C HIS A 185 -3.58 18.97 1.82
N ASN A 186 -3.16 17.83 2.37
CA ASN A 186 -3.82 17.16 3.47
C ASN A 186 -2.82 16.88 4.61
N ASN A 187 -3.22 16.09 5.61
CA ASN A 187 -2.36 15.83 6.76
C ASN A 187 -1.14 14.96 6.44
N GLU A 188 -1.16 14.19 5.34
CA GLU A 188 -0.10 13.28 4.94
C GLU A 188 0.94 13.99 4.05
N GLU A 189 0.54 15.01 3.29
CA GLU A 189 1.40 15.73 2.34
C GLU A 189 2.11 14.81 1.33
N ASP A 190 1.50 13.65 1.02
CA ASP A 190 2.01 12.69 0.05
C ASP A 190 2.16 13.33 -1.34
N THR A 191 3.22 12.98 -2.05
CA THR A 191 3.40 13.34 -3.46
C THR A 191 2.84 12.26 -4.39
N PRO A 192 2.68 12.50 -5.71
CA PRO A 192 2.25 11.46 -6.65
C PRO A 192 3.12 10.20 -6.61
N LEU A 193 4.42 10.33 -6.32
CA LEU A 193 5.33 9.20 -6.16
C LEU A 193 5.05 8.40 -4.87
N HIS A 194 4.68 9.05 -3.77
CA HIS A 194 4.20 8.36 -2.56
C HIS A 194 2.91 7.59 -2.84
N THR A 195 1.99 8.19 -3.60
CA THR A 195 0.75 7.50 -4.00
C THR A 195 1.04 6.27 -4.84
N ALA A 196 1.90 6.39 -5.88
CA ALA A 196 2.30 5.23 -6.68
C ALA A 196 2.98 4.14 -5.82
N ALA A 197 3.80 4.54 -4.84
CA ALA A 197 4.44 3.64 -3.89
C ALA A 197 3.45 2.93 -2.95
N ARG A 198 2.46 3.65 -2.44
CA ARG A 198 1.40 3.15 -1.55
C ARG A 198 0.52 2.10 -2.22
N PHE A 199 0.20 2.30 -3.50
CA PHE A 199 -0.64 1.37 -4.26
C PHE A 199 0.17 0.34 -5.05
N GLY A 200 1.52 0.37 -4.95
CA GLY A 200 2.39 -0.56 -5.66
C GLY A 200 2.35 -0.41 -7.18
N VAL A 201 1.98 0.75 -7.75
CA VAL A 201 1.83 0.88 -9.20
C VAL A 201 3.18 1.16 -9.86
N THR A 202 3.81 0.08 -10.32
CA THR A 202 5.19 0.09 -10.85
C THR A 202 5.37 1.03 -12.03
N GLU A 203 4.41 1.04 -12.96
CA GLU A 203 4.46 1.87 -14.16
C GLU A 203 4.31 3.35 -13.85
N LEU A 204 3.53 3.71 -12.82
CA LEU A 204 3.40 5.10 -12.37
C LEU A 204 4.67 5.57 -11.65
N ALA A 205 5.23 4.74 -10.77
CA ALA A 205 6.49 5.05 -10.10
C ALA A 205 7.61 5.32 -11.13
N ALA A 206 7.75 4.42 -12.10
CA ALA A 206 8.72 4.59 -13.19
C ALA A 206 8.44 5.84 -14.03
N LEU A 207 7.18 6.11 -14.37
CA LEU A 207 6.79 7.30 -15.13
C LEU A 207 7.15 8.59 -14.38
N TYR A 208 6.81 8.69 -13.10
CA TYR A 208 7.06 9.90 -12.31
C TYR A 208 8.55 10.16 -12.14
N LEU A 209 9.36 9.13 -11.88
CA LEU A 209 10.82 9.26 -11.81
C LEU A 209 11.42 9.69 -13.15
N ALA A 210 10.97 9.10 -14.26
CA ALA A 210 11.43 9.48 -15.60
C ALA A 210 11.10 10.94 -15.96
N HIS A 211 10.07 11.51 -15.34
CA HIS A 211 9.67 12.92 -15.49
C HIS A 211 10.15 13.83 -14.36
N GLY A 212 11.17 13.40 -13.59
CA GLY A 212 11.88 14.27 -12.64
C GLY A 212 11.27 14.37 -11.25
N ALA A 213 10.40 13.43 -10.85
CA ALA A 213 9.99 13.33 -9.45
C ALA A 213 11.22 13.05 -8.57
N PRO A 214 11.48 13.85 -7.51
CA PRO A 214 12.59 13.58 -6.61
C PRO A 214 12.33 12.29 -5.83
N VAL A 215 13.28 11.34 -5.90
CA VAL A 215 13.12 9.98 -5.37
C VAL A 215 13.00 9.95 -3.83
N ASP A 216 13.70 10.86 -3.15
CA ASP A 216 13.80 10.94 -1.68
C ASP A 216 12.98 12.09 -1.08
N LEU A 217 12.03 12.65 -1.83
CA LEU A 217 11.16 13.69 -1.28
C LEU A 217 10.35 13.07 -0.13
N VAL A 218 10.25 13.78 0.99
CA VAL A 218 9.55 13.31 2.18
C VAL A 218 8.16 13.93 2.30
N ASN A 219 7.23 13.16 2.87
CA ASN A 219 5.90 13.63 3.23
C ASN A 219 5.87 14.25 4.66
N SER A 220 4.70 14.56 5.20
CA SER A 220 4.58 15.21 6.52
C SER A 220 5.09 14.35 7.68
N LEU A 221 5.10 13.03 7.50
CA LEU A 221 5.60 12.03 8.45
C LEU A 221 7.10 11.75 8.28
N GLN A 222 7.80 12.55 7.45
CA GLN A 222 9.18 12.31 7.05
C GLN A 222 9.39 10.97 6.32
N GLU A 223 8.33 10.35 5.80
CA GLU A 223 8.44 9.11 5.04
C GLU A 223 8.86 9.40 3.61
N THR A 224 9.76 8.58 3.06
CA THR A 224 10.10 8.58 1.64
C THR A 224 9.19 7.61 0.87
N PRO A 225 9.08 7.72 -0.46
CA PRO A 225 8.35 6.75 -1.27
C PRO A 225 8.84 5.31 -1.08
N LEU A 226 10.14 5.12 -0.80
CA LEU A 226 10.71 3.80 -0.51
C LEU A 226 10.17 3.22 0.80
N MET A 227 10.05 4.04 1.85
CA MET A 227 9.45 3.61 3.12
C MET A 227 7.96 3.29 2.96
N THR A 228 7.23 4.11 2.21
CA THR A 228 5.81 3.88 1.91
C THR A 228 5.63 2.55 1.17
N ALA A 229 6.38 2.32 0.07
CA ALA A 229 6.31 1.06 -0.67
C ALA A 229 6.68 -0.15 0.21
N ALA A 230 7.72 -0.02 1.05
CA ALA A 230 8.15 -1.09 1.95
C ALA A 230 7.11 -1.45 3.03
N PHE A 231 6.38 -0.46 3.53
CA PHE A 231 5.31 -0.66 4.51
C PHE A 231 4.10 -1.37 3.89
N TRP A 232 3.66 -0.92 2.70
CA TRP A 232 2.48 -1.45 2.01
C TRP A 232 2.74 -2.76 1.24
N ALA A 233 3.99 -3.24 1.20
CA ALA A 233 4.36 -4.49 0.54
C ALA A 233 3.68 -5.75 1.13
N PHE A 234 3.12 -5.69 2.34
CA PHE A 234 2.47 -6.83 2.99
C PHE A 234 0.96 -6.60 3.16
N ASP A 235 0.15 -7.47 2.56
CA ASP A 235 -1.29 -7.52 2.81
C ASP A 235 -1.57 -8.28 4.11
N THR A 236 -2.07 -7.56 5.12
CA THR A 236 -2.37 -8.15 6.43
C THR A 236 -3.59 -9.07 6.40
N LYS A 237 -4.56 -8.85 5.50
CA LYS A 237 -5.76 -9.68 5.40
C LYS A 237 -5.44 -11.01 4.74
N GLU A 238 -4.70 -10.96 3.63
CA GLU A 238 -4.35 -12.15 2.85
C GLU A 238 -3.06 -12.83 3.34
N GLN A 239 -2.27 -12.17 4.21
CA GLN A 239 -0.98 -12.65 4.71
C GLN A 239 0.03 -12.95 3.57
N THR A 240 0.02 -12.12 2.54
CA THR A 240 0.87 -12.26 1.34
C THR A 240 1.69 -11.00 1.06
N TYR A 241 2.78 -11.17 0.31
CA TYR A 241 3.64 -10.07 -0.12
C TYR A 241 3.31 -9.69 -1.56
N SER A 242 3.22 -8.39 -1.82
CA SER A 242 2.97 -7.84 -3.15
C SER A 242 4.25 -7.74 -3.96
N GLN A 243 4.32 -8.49 -5.06
CA GLN A 243 5.43 -8.41 -6.02
C GLN A 243 5.55 -7.01 -6.64
N ASP A 244 4.44 -6.32 -6.82
CA ASP A 244 4.42 -4.98 -7.40
C ASP A 244 5.08 -3.96 -6.46
N HIS A 245 4.84 -4.04 -5.15
CA HIS A 245 5.55 -3.21 -4.17
C HIS A 245 7.05 -3.51 -4.11
N HIS A 246 7.45 -4.78 -4.24
CA HIS A 246 8.87 -5.15 -4.37
C HIS A 246 9.49 -4.52 -5.61
N LEU A 247 8.79 -4.53 -6.74
CA LEU A 247 9.26 -3.93 -7.98
C LEU A 247 9.32 -2.39 -7.87
N VAL A 248 8.36 -1.74 -7.19
CA VAL A 248 8.47 -0.30 -6.87
C VAL A 248 9.72 -0.02 -6.03
N CYS A 249 9.96 -0.80 -4.97
CA CYS A 249 11.17 -0.64 -4.15
C CYS A 249 12.44 -0.79 -5.00
N ARG A 250 12.49 -1.78 -5.90
CA ARG A 250 13.61 -1.97 -6.83
C ARG A 250 13.80 -0.75 -7.73
N ILE A 251 12.73 -0.26 -8.34
CA ILE A 251 12.77 0.92 -9.23
C ILE A 251 13.31 2.15 -8.48
N LEU A 252 12.85 2.39 -7.25
CA LEU A 252 13.32 3.50 -6.42
C LEU A 252 14.82 3.37 -6.11
N LEU A 253 15.28 2.18 -5.71
CA LEU A 253 16.70 1.92 -5.44
C LEU A 253 17.58 2.06 -6.70
N ASP A 254 17.09 1.63 -7.85
CA ASP A 254 17.79 1.79 -9.14
C ASP A 254 17.95 3.28 -9.50
N HIS A 255 16.98 4.12 -9.10
CA HIS A 255 17.03 5.59 -9.19
C HIS A 255 17.77 6.26 -8.01
N LYS A 256 18.58 5.51 -7.28
CA LYS A 256 19.46 5.99 -6.20
C LYS A 256 18.73 6.55 -4.97
N ALA A 257 17.54 6.03 -4.66
CA ALA A 257 16.89 6.29 -3.38
C ALA A 257 17.86 6.00 -2.21
N ASP A 258 17.96 6.92 -1.26
CA ASP A 258 18.74 6.71 -0.05
C ASP A 258 17.97 5.78 0.91
N VAL A 259 18.47 4.55 1.00
CA VAL A 259 17.89 3.47 1.80
C VAL A 259 17.96 3.72 3.32
N ASN A 260 18.82 4.64 3.76
CA ASN A 260 19.09 4.91 5.18
C ASN A 260 18.41 6.16 5.72
N LEU A 261 17.60 6.85 4.92
CA LEU A 261 16.77 7.94 5.42
C LEU A 261 15.85 7.45 6.53
N GLN A 262 15.43 8.40 7.38
CA GLN A 262 14.71 8.14 8.62
C GLN A 262 13.43 8.97 8.68
N GLU A 263 12.31 8.31 8.98
CA GLU A 263 11.03 8.97 9.29
C GLU A 263 11.03 9.59 10.70
N GLU A 264 9.92 10.22 11.10
CA GLU A 264 9.79 10.96 12.37
C GLU A 264 10.22 10.15 13.61
N ASP A 265 9.92 8.85 13.65
CA ASP A 265 10.33 7.91 14.71
C ASP A 265 11.74 7.31 14.49
N ASN A 266 12.55 7.88 13.61
CA ASN A 266 13.87 7.37 13.18
C ASN A 266 13.84 5.99 12.50
N LYS A 267 12.68 5.53 12.00
CA LYS A 267 12.60 4.25 11.29
C LYS A 267 13.05 4.40 9.83
N THR A 268 13.76 3.39 9.35
CA THR A 268 14.22 3.29 7.96
C THR A 268 13.32 2.34 7.16
N ALA A 269 13.49 2.28 5.82
CA ALA A 269 12.80 1.30 4.99
C ALA A 269 13.05 -0.15 5.47
N LEU A 270 14.24 -0.45 5.98
CA LEU A 270 14.58 -1.76 6.54
C LEU A 270 13.77 -2.10 7.81
N HIS A 271 13.41 -1.10 8.61
CA HIS A 271 12.51 -1.30 9.75
C HIS A 271 11.10 -1.69 9.30
N LYS A 272 10.57 -1.04 8.24
CA LYS A 272 9.26 -1.37 7.67
C LYS A 272 9.25 -2.79 7.06
N ALA A 273 10.30 -3.15 6.32
CA ALA A 273 10.46 -4.52 5.77
C ALA A 273 10.61 -5.59 6.87
N ALA A 274 11.36 -5.30 7.94
CA ALA A 274 11.51 -6.19 9.08
C ALA A 274 10.21 -6.30 9.90
N TRP A 275 9.45 -5.22 10.07
CA TRP A 275 8.11 -5.28 10.64
C TRP A 275 7.22 -6.24 9.84
N ASN A 276 7.42 -6.31 8.52
CA ASN A 276 6.69 -7.18 7.61
C ASN A 276 7.19 -8.63 7.56
N CYS A 277 8.34 -8.97 8.15
CA CYS A 277 9.04 -10.25 7.96
C CYS A 277 9.28 -10.59 6.48
N ASP A 278 9.51 -9.57 5.65
CA ASP A 278 9.68 -9.71 4.22
C ASP A 278 11.16 -9.93 3.87
N HIS A 279 11.61 -11.19 3.94
CA HIS A 279 13.00 -11.54 3.65
C HIS A 279 13.47 -11.10 2.24
N ILE A 280 12.58 -11.05 1.24
CA ILE A 280 12.93 -10.65 -0.14
C ILE A 280 13.25 -9.16 -0.15
N LEU A 281 12.34 -8.34 0.40
CA LEU A 281 12.54 -6.90 0.47
C LEU A 281 13.71 -6.54 1.41
N MET A 282 13.86 -7.23 2.54
CA MET A 282 15.00 -7.05 3.44
C MET A 282 16.32 -7.32 2.72
N GLN A 283 16.42 -8.43 1.96
CA GLN A 283 17.61 -8.73 1.18
C GLN A 283 17.91 -7.62 0.17
N MET A 284 16.90 -7.16 -0.57
CA MET A 284 17.04 -6.08 -1.54
C MET A 284 17.57 -4.79 -0.90
N LEU A 285 17.04 -4.38 0.24
CA LEU A 285 17.46 -3.18 0.96
C LEU A 285 18.88 -3.32 1.52
N LEU A 286 19.22 -4.49 2.08
CA LEU A 286 20.55 -4.77 2.61
C LEU A 286 21.63 -4.80 1.50
N GLU A 287 21.29 -5.36 0.34
CA GLU A 287 22.16 -5.34 -0.85
C GLU A 287 22.38 -3.92 -1.38
N ALA A 288 21.39 -3.04 -1.22
CA ALA A 288 21.46 -1.62 -1.53
C ALA A 288 22.21 -0.79 -0.47
N GLY A 289 22.64 -1.39 0.63
CA GLY A 289 23.45 -0.73 1.67
C GLY A 289 22.66 -0.24 2.88
N ALA A 290 21.48 -0.81 3.16
CA ALA A 290 20.74 -0.52 4.38
C ALA A 290 21.55 -0.88 5.63
N ASP A 291 21.59 0.04 6.61
CA ASP A 291 22.23 -0.20 7.90
C ASP A 291 21.33 -1.05 8.80
N ALA A 292 21.70 -2.33 8.96
CA ALA A 292 21.02 -3.27 9.84
C ALA A 292 21.15 -2.92 11.35
N ARG A 293 21.95 -1.91 11.71
CA ARG A 293 22.14 -1.41 13.07
C ARG A 293 21.43 -0.09 13.34
N ALA A 294 20.80 0.53 12.34
CA ALA A 294 20.01 1.73 12.52
C ALA A 294 18.99 1.51 13.65
N MET A 295 18.79 2.51 14.50
CA MET A 295 17.88 2.44 15.64
C MET A 295 16.81 3.51 15.51
N ASP A 296 15.57 3.12 15.80
CA ASP A 296 14.46 4.04 15.97
C ASP A 296 14.59 4.86 17.28
N ILE A 297 13.64 5.77 17.53
CA ILE A 297 13.59 6.58 18.76
C ILE A 297 13.51 5.74 20.06
N ASN A 298 13.07 4.49 19.97
CA ASN A 298 12.95 3.56 21.10
C ASN A 298 14.20 2.68 21.28
N GLY A 299 15.25 2.89 20.48
CA GLY A 299 16.46 2.05 20.48
C GLY A 299 16.23 0.65 19.89
N CYS A 300 15.16 0.45 19.13
CA CYS A 300 14.89 -0.79 18.41
C CYS A 300 15.51 -0.71 17.01
N SER A 301 16.37 -1.67 16.70
CA SER A 301 16.87 -1.92 15.35
C SER A 301 15.98 -2.93 14.61
N PRO A 302 16.16 -3.17 13.30
CA PRO A 302 15.31 -4.08 12.53
C PRO A 302 15.15 -5.48 13.11
N ILE A 303 16.18 -6.02 13.79
CA ILE A 303 16.09 -7.36 14.39
C ILE A 303 15.13 -7.41 15.59
N GLN A 304 14.98 -6.30 16.34
CA GLN A 304 13.96 -6.21 17.39
C GLN A 304 12.55 -6.11 16.81
N TYR A 305 12.38 -5.57 15.61
CA TYR A 305 11.09 -5.56 14.93
C TYR A 305 10.67 -7.00 14.59
N LEU A 306 11.56 -7.83 14.03
CA LEU A 306 11.28 -9.25 13.81
C LEU A 306 10.80 -9.95 15.10
N LEU A 307 11.49 -9.73 16.23
CA LEU A 307 11.11 -10.34 17.52
C LEU A 307 9.70 -9.96 17.99
N LYS A 308 9.22 -8.77 17.64
CA LYS A 308 7.88 -8.29 18.00
C LYS A 308 6.76 -8.89 17.15
N VAL A 309 7.08 -9.40 15.95
CA VAL A 309 6.07 -9.86 14.97
C VAL A 309 6.19 -11.34 14.60
N THR A 310 7.22 -12.05 15.09
CA THR A 310 7.46 -13.46 14.75
C THR A 310 6.29 -14.36 15.15
N ASP A 311 5.69 -14.08 16.30
CA ASP A 311 4.52 -14.78 16.83
C ASP A 311 3.20 -14.39 16.12
N VAL A 312 3.18 -13.27 15.39
CA VAL A 312 1.99 -12.81 14.66
C VAL A 312 2.02 -13.28 13.20
N ARG A 313 3.20 -13.38 12.59
CA ARG A 313 3.38 -13.59 11.14
C ARG A 313 3.78 -15.02 10.78
N HIS A 314 2.94 -15.98 11.12
CA HIS A 314 3.28 -17.42 11.01
C HIS A 314 3.65 -17.91 9.61
N THR A 315 3.21 -17.24 8.55
CA THR A 315 3.49 -17.62 7.14
C THR A 315 4.85 -17.14 6.66
N ALA A 316 5.56 -16.30 7.42
CA ALA A 316 6.84 -15.76 7.00
C ALA A 316 7.99 -16.76 7.17
N LEU A 317 8.99 -16.64 6.29
CA LEU A 317 10.25 -17.39 6.39
C LEU A 317 11.17 -16.69 7.40
N HIS A 318 10.87 -16.86 8.68
CA HIS A 318 11.57 -16.16 9.76
C HIS A 318 13.07 -16.46 9.75
N GLU A 319 13.49 -17.72 9.54
CA GLU A 319 14.91 -18.08 9.51
C GLU A 319 15.71 -17.20 8.55
N ASN A 320 15.17 -16.93 7.36
CA ASN A 320 15.82 -16.09 6.35
C ASN A 320 15.95 -14.65 6.84
N CYS A 321 14.90 -14.09 7.48
CA CYS A 321 14.90 -12.72 7.98
C CYS A 321 15.99 -12.50 9.05
N TYR A 322 16.06 -13.38 10.04
CA TYR A 322 17.06 -13.29 11.12
C TYR A 322 18.48 -13.56 10.58
N GLN A 323 18.63 -14.54 9.70
CA GLN A 323 19.91 -14.88 9.09
C GLN A 323 20.47 -13.70 8.29
N LEU A 324 19.64 -13.08 7.43
CA LEU A 324 20.02 -11.92 6.62
C LEU A 324 20.52 -10.79 7.50
N LEU A 325 19.74 -10.34 8.49
CA LEU A 325 20.15 -9.25 9.38
C LEU A 325 21.49 -9.54 10.09
N LEU A 326 21.68 -10.75 10.61
CA LEU A 326 22.92 -11.12 11.28
C LEU A 326 24.10 -11.24 10.30
N ASN A 327 23.87 -11.58 9.03
CA ASN A 327 24.90 -11.59 8.00
C ASN A 327 25.29 -10.17 7.58
N TYR A 328 24.38 -9.22 7.63
CA TYR A 328 24.61 -7.78 7.39
C TYR A 328 24.88 -6.97 8.67
N ASN A 329 25.37 -7.62 9.73
CA ASN A 329 25.93 -6.98 10.93
C ASN A 329 24.92 -6.29 11.84
N ALA A 330 23.67 -6.77 11.84
CA ALA A 330 22.66 -6.31 12.79
C ALA A 330 23.15 -6.39 14.25
N ALA A 331 22.61 -5.48 15.06
CA ALA A 331 22.90 -5.45 16.48
C ALA A 331 22.34 -6.71 17.16
N ARG A 332 23.24 -7.57 17.66
CA ARG A 332 22.87 -8.73 18.48
C ARG A 332 22.11 -8.28 19.73
N ILE A 333 21.11 -9.06 20.13
CA ILE A 333 20.36 -8.87 21.37
C ILE A 333 21.31 -8.96 22.57
N TYR A 334 21.14 -8.06 23.53
CA TYR A 334 21.96 -8.04 24.74
C TYR A 334 21.89 -9.41 25.47
N PRO A 335 23.02 -10.12 25.70
CA PRO A 335 23.00 -11.51 26.16
C PRO A 335 22.18 -11.80 27.43
N PRO A 336 22.17 -10.96 28.47
CA PRO A 336 21.29 -11.17 29.64
C PRO A 336 19.78 -11.15 29.31
N GLN A 337 19.40 -10.51 28.21
CA GLN A 337 18.01 -10.42 27.74
C GLN A 337 17.67 -11.48 26.67
N PHE A 338 18.56 -12.44 26.42
CA PHE A 338 18.34 -13.48 25.40
C PHE A 338 17.10 -14.34 25.63
N HIS A 339 16.59 -14.41 26.86
CA HIS A 339 15.30 -15.06 27.15
C HIS A 339 14.13 -14.47 26.36
N LYS A 340 14.21 -13.19 25.93
CA LYS A 340 13.21 -12.59 25.04
C LYS A 340 13.20 -13.19 23.64
N VAL A 341 14.37 -13.61 23.14
CA VAL A 341 14.46 -14.36 21.86
C VAL A 341 13.76 -15.69 22.01
N LEU A 342 13.99 -16.40 23.10
CA LEU A 342 13.29 -17.67 23.38
C LEU A 342 11.78 -17.46 23.54
N GLN A 343 11.37 -16.37 24.17
CA GLN A 343 9.95 -16.01 24.34
C GLN A 343 9.26 -15.75 23.00
N SER A 344 9.90 -15.02 22.08
CA SER A 344 9.30 -14.70 20.78
C SER A 344 9.45 -15.81 19.73
N CYS A 345 10.48 -16.64 19.84
CA CYS A 345 10.88 -17.57 18.79
C CYS A 345 10.82 -19.05 19.21
N HIS A 346 10.19 -19.40 20.34
CA HIS A 346 10.19 -20.79 20.84
C HIS A 346 9.65 -21.80 19.82
N ASP A 347 8.67 -21.42 19.00
CA ASP A 347 8.11 -22.32 17.99
C ASP A 347 8.95 -22.43 16.72
N TYR A 348 10.06 -21.70 16.64
CA TYR A 348 10.96 -21.67 15.48
C TYR A 348 12.40 -22.06 15.88
N PRO A 349 12.69 -23.36 16.12
CA PRO A 349 14.02 -23.83 16.52
C PRO A 349 15.16 -23.38 15.60
N LYS A 350 14.92 -23.30 14.29
CA LYS A 350 15.91 -22.80 13.32
C LYS A 350 16.29 -21.35 13.56
N VAL A 351 15.33 -20.49 13.93
CA VAL A 351 15.59 -19.09 14.29
C VAL A 351 16.41 -19.04 15.58
N VAL A 352 16.04 -19.84 16.58
CA VAL A 352 16.80 -19.93 17.84
C VAL A 352 18.23 -20.40 17.57
N GLU A 353 18.42 -21.41 16.71
CA GLU A 353 19.72 -21.90 16.27
C GLU A 353 20.56 -20.77 15.66
N ILE A 354 20.04 -20.08 14.63
CA ILE A 354 20.70 -18.95 13.97
C ILE A 354 21.13 -17.89 15.00
N MET A 355 20.22 -17.51 15.88
CA MET A 355 20.45 -16.49 16.90
C MET A 355 21.54 -16.92 17.87
N VAL A 356 21.44 -18.11 18.47
CA VAL A 356 22.42 -18.64 19.43
C VAL A 356 23.81 -18.78 18.80
N ASN A 357 23.84 -19.28 17.57
CA ASN A 357 25.06 -19.49 16.79
C ASN A 357 25.79 -18.20 16.42
N SER A 358 25.14 -17.04 16.52
CA SER A 358 25.76 -15.73 16.31
C SER A 358 26.57 -15.21 17.51
N TYR A 359 26.58 -15.92 18.64
CA TYR A 359 27.30 -15.52 19.86
C TYR A 359 28.46 -16.46 20.16
N GLU A 360 29.59 -15.88 20.54
CA GLU A 360 30.77 -16.60 21.04
C GLU A 360 30.40 -17.39 22.30
N HIS A 361 29.72 -16.69 23.21
CA HIS A 361 29.31 -17.21 24.52
C HIS A 361 27.94 -16.68 24.90
N LEU A 362 27.05 -17.59 25.31
CA LEU A 362 25.79 -17.28 25.96
C LEU A 362 25.70 -18.09 27.25
N LYS A 363 25.29 -17.45 28.34
CA LYS A 363 25.08 -18.11 29.62
C LYS A 363 23.58 -18.22 29.90
N PRO A 364 23.02 -19.44 30.00
CA PRO A 364 21.62 -19.61 30.35
C PRO A 364 21.32 -18.99 31.71
N THR A 365 20.16 -18.39 31.82
CA THR A 365 19.62 -17.90 33.10
C THR A 365 18.37 -18.69 33.45
N ARG A 366 17.92 -18.63 34.71
CA ARG A 366 16.66 -19.25 35.13
C ARG A 366 15.46 -18.80 34.27
N LYS A 367 15.54 -17.59 33.71
CA LYS A 367 14.51 -17.01 32.83
C LYS A 367 14.41 -17.70 31.46
N TRP A 368 15.46 -18.38 31.00
CA TRP A 368 15.45 -19.03 29.68
C TRP A 368 14.44 -20.18 29.65
N ARG A 369 14.45 -21.05 30.66
CA ARG A 369 13.51 -22.17 30.68
C ARG A 369 12.07 -21.69 30.82
N SER A 370 11.81 -20.68 31.66
CA SER A 370 10.47 -20.10 31.83
C SER A 370 9.97 -19.34 30.59
N ALA A 371 10.86 -18.94 29.68
CA ALA A 371 10.48 -18.26 28.44
C ALA A 371 9.97 -19.22 27.36
N ILE A 372 10.14 -20.54 27.53
CA ILE A 372 9.70 -21.55 26.58
C ILE A 372 8.49 -22.27 27.18
N PRO A 373 7.31 -22.25 26.53
CA PRO A 373 6.14 -23.01 26.98
C PRO A 373 6.44 -24.51 27.07
N ASP A 374 5.88 -25.19 28.08
CA ASP A 374 6.18 -26.60 28.35
C ASP A 374 5.84 -27.53 27.17
N ASP A 375 4.76 -27.26 26.46
CA ASP A 375 4.36 -28.06 25.31
C ASP A 375 5.31 -27.86 24.12
N CYS A 376 5.76 -26.63 23.88
CA CYS A 376 6.77 -26.33 22.87
C CYS A 376 8.10 -27.02 23.21
N TYR A 377 8.54 -26.94 24.47
CA TYR A 377 9.74 -27.61 24.94
C TYR A 377 9.66 -29.12 24.68
N LYS A 378 8.53 -29.75 25.02
CA LYS A 378 8.34 -31.20 24.79
C LYS A 378 8.38 -31.56 23.31
N ARG A 379 7.75 -30.76 22.42
CA ARG A 379 7.77 -30.99 20.97
C ARG A 379 9.19 -30.95 20.38
N ASN A 380 10.03 -30.04 20.87
CA ASN A 380 11.40 -29.83 20.37
C ASN A 380 12.46 -30.18 21.42
N LYS A 381 12.20 -31.23 22.21
CA LYS A 381 12.97 -31.54 23.42
C LYS A 381 14.46 -31.72 23.14
N GLU A 382 14.81 -32.52 22.14
CA GLU A 382 16.22 -32.81 21.80
C GLU A 382 16.99 -31.54 21.45
N PHE A 383 16.37 -30.64 20.67
CA PHE A 383 16.95 -29.36 20.31
C PHE A 383 17.18 -28.48 21.54
N TYR A 384 16.17 -28.32 22.40
CA TYR A 384 16.29 -27.46 23.58
C TYR A 384 17.20 -28.04 24.65
N ASP A 385 17.20 -29.35 24.87
CA ASP A 385 18.15 -30.03 25.75
C ASP A 385 19.60 -29.78 25.26
N SER A 386 19.84 -29.89 23.95
CA SER A 386 21.12 -29.54 23.32
C SER A 386 21.48 -28.06 23.53
N LEU A 387 20.53 -27.15 23.35
CA LEU A 387 20.73 -25.72 23.57
C LEU A 387 21.22 -25.42 24.99
N PHE A 388 20.54 -25.97 25.99
CA PHE A 388 20.90 -25.77 27.39
C PHE A 388 22.26 -26.42 27.71
N ALA A 389 22.53 -27.61 27.19
CA ALA A 389 23.82 -28.29 27.38
C ALA A 389 24.99 -27.47 26.83
N VAL A 390 24.90 -27.04 25.56
CA VAL A 390 25.99 -26.35 24.88
C VAL A 390 26.21 -24.93 25.43
N CYS A 391 25.16 -24.23 25.87
CA CYS A 391 25.31 -22.91 26.49
C CYS A 391 25.78 -22.97 27.96
N THR A 392 25.54 -24.09 28.66
CA THR A 392 26.00 -24.27 30.05
C THR A 392 27.46 -24.69 30.10
N ASN A 393 27.89 -25.53 29.16
CA ASN A 393 29.25 -26.06 29.08
C ASN A 393 30.13 -25.14 28.24
N SER A 394 30.69 -24.10 28.88
CA SER A 394 31.74 -23.25 28.30
C SER A 394 33.12 -23.84 28.59
N PRO A 395 34.07 -23.85 27.63
CA PRO A 395 34.01 -23.21 26.31
C PRO A 395 33.23 -24.02 25.26
N ARG A 396 32.62 -23.29 24.31
CA ARG A 396 32.08 -23.84 23.05
C ARG A 396 33.20 -24.51 22.23
N SER A 397 32.83 -25.29 21.22
CA SER A 397 33.83 -25.94 20.36
C SER A 397 34.78 -24.93 19.68
N LEU A 398 36.01 -25.36 19.38
CA LEU A 398 36.98 -24.53 18.66
C LEU A 398 36.44 -24.11 17.29
N LEU A 399 35.70 -24.99 16.61
CA LEU A 399 35.04 -24.70 15.33
C LEU A 399 34.05 -23.53 15.48
N HIS A 400 33.23 -23.53 16.53
CA HIS A 400 32.29 -22.45 16.84
C HIS A 400 32.98 -21.11 17.11
N LEU A 401 34.00 -21.11 17.98
CA LEU A 401 34.75 -19.89 18.30
C LEU A 401 35.46 -19.34 17.05
N THR A 402 35.97 -20.22 16.18
CA THR A 402 36.58 -19.83 14.91
C THR A 402 35.56 -19.19 13.98
N ARG A 403 34.34 -19.73 13.88
CA ARG A 403 33.25 -19.09 13.12
C ARG A 403 32.98 -17.67 13.62
N CYS A 404 32.81 -17.48 14.92
CA CYS A 404 32.54 -16.16 15.48
C CYS A 404 33.70 -15.18 15.19
N ALA A 405 34.95 -15.63 15.34
CA ALA A 405 36.12 -14.82 15.04
C ALA A 405 36.18 -14.40 13.56
N ILE A 406 35.94 -15.34 12.62
CA ILE A 406 35.88 -15.04 11.17
C ILE A 406 34.74 -14.07 10.87
N ARG A 407 33.54 -14.31 11.41
CA ARG A 407 32.38 -13.43 11.22
C ARG A 407 32.59 -12.04 11.83
N GLY A 408 33.40 -11.93 12.87
CA GLY A 408 33.77 -10.66 13.52
C GLY A 408 34.81 -9.85 12.74
N SER A 409 35.65 -10.50 11.93
CA SER A 409 36.64 -9.83 11.09
C SER A 409 36.10 -9.42 9.71
N MET A 410 34.97 -9.98 9.29
CA MET A 410 34.29 -9.60 8.03
C MET A 410 33.63 -8.22 8.12
N ALA A 411 33.79 -7.42 7.06
CA ALA A 411 33.14 -6.13 6.88
C ALA A 411 31.60 -6.25 6.70
N VAL A 412 30.94 -5.13 6.38
CA VAL A 412 29.46 -4.94 6.40
C VAL A 412 28.64 -6.08 5.79
N SER A 413 29.09 -6.71 4.69
CA SER A 413 28.43 -7.90 4.11
C SER A 413 29.27 -9.17 4.32
N ARG A 414 28.83 -10.03 5.26
CA ARG A 414 29.45 -11.35 5.49
C ARG A 414 29.22 -12.31 4.34
N GLU A 415 28.16 -12.13 3.56
CA GLU A 415 27.88 -12.93 2.36
C GLU A 415 28.95 -12.73 1.30
N ARG A 416 29.21 -11.46 0.92
CA ARG A 416 30.27 -11.14 -0.05
C ARG A 416 31.65 -11.57 0.47
N GLY A 417 31.93 -11.32 1.75
CA GLY A 417 33.18 -11.75 2.38
C GLY A 417 33.38 -13.28 2.34
N THR A 418 32.34 -14.05 2.69
CA THR A 418 32.39 -15.51 2.71
C THR A 418 32.49 -16.10 1.29
N ALA A 419 31.84 -15.48 0.31
CA ALA A 419 31.90 -15.91 -1.09
C ALA A 419 33.35 -15.92 -1.63
N LEU A 420 34.17 -14.93 -1.24
CA LEU A 420 35.57 -14.77 -1.65
C LEU A 420 36.53 -15.76 -0.97
N LEU A 421 36.13 -16.42 0.13
CA LEU A 421 36.98 -17.38 0.81
C LEU A 421 37.10 -18.69 0.00
N PRO A 422 38.30 -19.28 -0.14
CA PRO A 422 38.51 -20.56 -0.81
C PRO A 422 38.14 -21.73 0.11
N LEU A 423 36.88 -21.76 0.56
CA LEU A 423 36.33 -22.77 1.49
C LEU A 423 35.26 -23.64 0.80
N PRO A 424 35.08 -24.90 1.22
CA PRO A 424 33.97 -25.73 0.76
C PRO A 424 32.61 -25.11 1.09
N SER A 425 31.58 -25.43 0.28
CA SER A 425 30.23 -24.88 0.44
C SER A 425 29.63 -25.15 1.82
N SER A 426 29.91 -26.30 2.43
CA SER A 426 29.46 -26.62 3.80
C SER A 426 30.01 -25.64 4.83
N ILE A 427 31.29 -25.28 4.75
CA ILE A 427 31.91 -24.30 5.66
C ILE A 427 31.38 -22.89 5.37
N LYS A 428 31.13 -22.55 4.11
CA LYS A 428 30.50 -21.26 3.75
C LYS A 428 29.10 -21.14 4.36
N ASN A 429 28.26 -22.17 4.24
CA ASN A 429 26.94 -22.22 4.85
C ASN A 429 27.01 -22.09 6.38
N TYR A 430 27.96 -22.79 7.00
CA TYR A 430 28.23 -22.69 8.43
C TYR A 430 28.60 -21.26 8.88
N LEU A 431 29.46 -20.58 8.12
CA LEU A 431 29.84 -19.18 8.37
C LEU A 431 28.67 -18.22 8.18
N LEU A 432 27.74 -18.52 7.27
CA LEU A 432 26.54 -17.72 6.98
C LEU A 432 25.34 -18.04 7.88
N LEU A 433 25.53 -18.83 8.94
CA LEU A 433 24.48 -19.22 9.89
C LEU A 433 23.32 -19.99 9.23
N THR A 434 23.58 -20.75 8.17
CA THR A 434 22.53 -21.63 7.61
C THR A 434 22.14 -22.66 8.68
N PRO A 435 20.84 -22.79 9.02
CA PRO A 435 20.41 -23.71 10.07
C PRO A 435 20.51 -25.16 9.60
N GLU A 436 21.19 -26.00 10.38
CA GLU A 436 21.39 -27.44 10.12
C GLU A 436 20.70 -28.31 11.19
N GLY A 437 20.07 -27.70 12.21
CA GLY A 437 19.55 -28.39 13.37
C GLY A 437 20.62 -28.73 14.41
N VAL A 438 21.82 -28.13 14.29
CA VAL A 438 22.99 -28.46 15.10
C VAL A 438 23.48 -27.22 15.86
N LEU A 439 23.71 -27.42 17.16
CA LEU A 439 24.29 -26.41 18.06
C LEU A 439 25.74 -26.82 18.35
N TYR A 440 26.69 -25.97 17.96
CA TYR A 440 28.14 -26.26 17.96
C TYR A 440 28.89 -25.70 19.16
#